data_AF-A0A928ZWV2-F1
#
_entry.id   AF-A0A928ZWV2-F1
#
_cell.length_a   1.000
_cell.length_b   1.000
_cell.length_c   1.000
_cell.angle_alpha   90.00
_cell.angle_beta   90.00
_cell.angle_gamma   90.00
#
_symmetry.space_group_name_H-M   'P 1'
#
loop_
_entity.id
_entity.type
_entity.pdbx_description
1 polymer ?
#
loop_
_entity_poly.entity_id
_entity_poly.type
_entity_poly.pdbx_seq_one_letter_code
_entity_poly.pdbx_strand_id
1 'polypeptide(L)' 'MVLIAYARMSTRSRRAMTRATTRYGRPYQYRPRITLVRRLATELNMSLEDVLDQIQKERHYLLSRQT' A
#
# COMPACT_ATOMS: atom_id res chain seq x y z
N MET A 1 3.37 14.25 -0.59
CA MET A 1 2.57 13.35 -1.46
C MET A 1 1.21 13.15 -0.84
N VAL A 2 0.14 13.19 -1.64
CA VAL A 2 -1.22 12.88 -1.16
C VAL A 2 -1.40 11.35 -1.13
N LEU A 3 -1.84 10.81 0.00
CA LEU A 3 -2.00 9.38 0.24
C LEU A 3 -3.44 8.92 -0.03
N ILE A 4 -3.82 8.76 -1.30
CA ILE A 4 -5.20 8.47 -1.71
C ILE A 4 -5.59 7.01 -1.48
N ALA A 5 -4.71 6.03 -1.75
CA ALA A 5 -5.01 4.62 -1.56
C ALA A 5 -4.90 4.24 -0.07
N TYR A 6 -3.80 4.65 0.58
CA TYR A 6 -3.50 4.38 1.98
C TYR A 6 -4.57 4.95 2.93
N ALA A 7 -5.11 6.14 2.65
CA ALA A 7 -6.19 6.72 3.46
C ALA A 7 -7.48 5.88 3.45
N ARG A 8 -7.75 5.14 2.36
CA ARG A 8 -8.91 4.27 2.20
C ARG A 8 -8.65 2.83 2.66
N MET A 9 -7.42 2.50 3.03
CA MET A 9 -7.06 1.15 3.48
C MET A 9 -7.52 0.85 4.90
N SER A 10 -7.89 -0.42 5.15
CA SER A 10 -8.12 -0.91 6.51
C SER A 10 -6.86 -0.77 7.38
N THR A 11 -7.03 -0.71 8.70
CA THR A 11 -5.90 -0.63 9.65
C THR A 11 -4.88 -1.76 9.47
N ARG A 12 -5.32 -2.98 9.15
CA ARG A 12 -4.42 -4.12 8.90
C ARG A 12 -3.61 -3.92 7.62
N SER A 13 -4.25 -3.46 6.54
CA SER A 13 -3.58 -3.15 5.28
C SER A 13 -2.57 -2.03 5.45
N ARG A 14 -2.93 -0.95 6.17
CA ARG A 14 -2.02 0.16 6.48
C ARG A 14 -0.77 -0.30 7.24
N ARG A 15 -0.93 -1.14 8.26
CA ARG A 15 0.20 -1.71 9.03
C ARG A 15 1.12 -2.58 8.17
N ALA A 16 0.57 -3.37 7.25
CA ALA A 16 1.38 -4.14 6.31
C ALA A 16 2.11 -3.22 5.32
N MET A 17 1.45 -2.17 4.84
CA MET A 17 2.00 -1.21 3.89
C MET A 17 3.14 -0.35 4.47
N THR A 18 3.18 -0.13 5.79
CA THR A 18 4.29 0.60 6.45
C THR A 18 5.38 -0.32 6.99
N ARG A 19 5.19 -1.64 6.99
CA ARG A 19 6.22 -2.59 7.48
C ARG A 19 7.43 -2.60 6.56
N ALA A 20 8.60 -2.21 7.09
CA ALA A 20 9.88 -2.24 6.39
C ALA A 20 10.53 -3.64 6.40
N THR A 21 10.52 -4.32 7.56
CA THR A 21 11.20 -5.59 7.77
C THR A 21 10.26 -6.68 8.31
N THR A 22 10.64 -7.93 8.07
CA THR A 22 10.05 -9.11 8.69
C THR A 22 10.59 -9.29 10.11
N ARG A 23 10.01 -10.23 10.88
CA ARG A 23 10.49 -10.59 12.22
C ARG A 23 11.99 -10.94 12.25
N TYR A 24 12.53 -11.47 11.16
CA TYR A 24 13.92 -11.92 11.05
C TYR A 24 14.81 -10.89 10.32
N GLY A 25 14.45 -9.61 10.32
CA GLY A 25 15.26 -8.53 9.75
C GLY A 25 15.29 -8.47 8.22
N ARG A 26 14.70 -9.45 7.50
CA ARG A 26 14.64 -9.44 6.03
C ARG A 26 13.71 -8.35 5.52
N PRO A 27 13.98 -7.71 4.36
CA PRO A 27 13.07 -6.76 3.73
C PRO A 27 11.67 -7.34 3.54
N TYR A 28 10.64 -6.58 3.92
CA TYR A 28 9.26 -6.99 3.74
C TYR A 28 8.77 -6.61 2.35
N GLN A 29 8.46 -7.60 1.51
CA GLN A 29 7.79 -7.38 0.23
C GLN A 29 6.28 -7.32 0.47
N TYR A 30 5.69 -6.13 0.34
CA TYR A 30 4.25 -5.98 0.45
C TYR A 30 3.56 -6.43 -0.84
N ARG A 31 2.60 -7.36 -0.70
CA ARG A 31 1.74 -7.82 -1.79
C ARG A 31 0.28 -7.58 -1.39
N PRO A 32 -0.40 -6.56 -1.95
CA PRO A 32 -1.79 -6.29 -1.59
C PRO A 32 -2.69 -7.45 -2.04
N ARG A 33 -3.74 -7.72 -1.26
CA ARG A 33 -4.75 -8.73 -1.63
C ARG A 33 -5.54 -8.24 -2.84
N ILE A 34 -5.86 -9.12 -3.79
CA ILE A 34 -6.64 -8.74 -4.98
C ILE A 34 -7.99 -8.09 -4.65
N THR A 35 -8.63 -8.51 -3.56
CA THR A 35 -9.89 -7.93 -3.07
C THR A 35 -9.72 -6.46 -2.62
N LEU A 36 -8.58 -6.12 -2.02
CA LEU A 36 -8.25 -4.74 -1.66
C LEU A 36 -8.06 -3.88 -2.91
N VAL A 37 -7.32 -4.41 -3.90
CA VAL A 37 -7.04 -3.71 -5.15
C VAL A 37 -8.34 -3.45 -5.92
N ARG A 38 -9.20 -4.47 -6.09
CA ARG A 38 -10.50 -4.33 -6.76
C ARG A 38 -11.39 -3.30 -6.07
N ARG A 39 -11.48 -3.35 -4.74
CA ARG A 39 -12.28 -2.39 -3.97
C ARG A 39 -11.78 -0.96 -4.16
N LEU A 40 -10.46 -0.74 -4.07
CA LEU A 40 -9.87 0.58 -4.28
C LEU A 40 -10.05 1.08 -5.72
N ALA A 41 -9.96 0.19 -6.71
CA ALA A 41 -10.21 0.53 -8.11
C ALA A 41 -11.63 1.06 -8.31
N THR A 42 -12.63 0.39 -7.70
CA THR A 42 -14.02 0.88 -7.70
C THR A 42 -14.18 2.20 -6.94
N GLU A 43 -13.60 2.32 -5.74
CA GLU A 43 -13.75 3.52 -4.90
C GLU A 43 -13.06 4.77 -5.47
N LEU A 44 -11.96 4.59 -6.21
CA LEU A 44 -11.14 5.67 -6.76
C LEU A 44 -11.37 5.90 -8.25
N ASN A 45 -12.23 5.09 -8.88
CA ASN A 45 -12.46 5.09 -10.33
C ASN A 45 -11.14 4.98 -11.11
N MET A 46 -10.30 4.02 -10.71
CA MET A 46 -8.97 3.76 -11.27
C MET A 46 -8.91 2.36 -11.86
N SER A 47 -7.99 2.12 -12.80
CA SER A 47 -7.69 0.75 -13.23
C SER A 47 -7.01 -0.04 -12.10
N LEU A 48 -7.02 -1.38 -12.20
CA LEU A 48 -6.33 -2.22 -11.21
C LEU A 48 -4.82 -1.95 -11.21
N GLU A 49 -4.25 -1.68 -12.38
CA GLU A 49 -2.84 -1.37 -12.59
C GLU A 49 -2.49 -0.02 -11.94
N ASP A 50 -3.28 1.02 -12.17
CA ASP A 50 -3.08 2.33 -11.55
C ASP A 50 -3.14 2.26 -10.01
N VAL A 51 -4.05 1.45 -9.47
CA VAL A 51 -4.14 1.24 -8.02
C VAL A 51 -2.88 0.55 -7.49
N LEU A 52 -2.35 -0.46 -8.19
CA LEU A 52 -1.12 -1.14 -7.79
C LEU A 52 0.07 -0.17 -7.80
N ASP A 53 0.19 0.61 -8.87
CA ASP A 53 1.22 1.64 -9.01
C ASP A 53 1.11 2.70 -7.91
N GLN A 54 -0.11 3.17 -7.63
CA GLN A 54 -0.36 4.14 -6.58
C GLN A 54 0.00 3.58 -5.20
N ILE A 55 -0.37 2.33 -4.91
CA ILE A 55 0.03 1.65 -3.67
C ILE A 55 1.56 1.57 -3.57
N GLN A 56 2.25 1.27 -4.67
CA GLN A 56 3.71 1.18 -4.65
C GLN A 56 4.38 2.54 -4.43
N LYS A 57 3.92 3.59 -5.11
CA LYS A 57 4.37 4.97 -4.92
C LYS A 57 4.17 5.42 -3.47
N GLU A 58 2.98 5.18 -2.92
CA GLU A 58 2.65 5.55 -1.55
C GLU A 58 3.47 4.75 -0.53
N ARG A 59 3.70 3.45 -0.77
CA ARG A 59 4.56 2.64 0.09
C ARG A 59 5.98 3.17 0.11
N HIS A 60 6.55 3.48 -1.06
CA HIS A 60 7.89 4.04 -1.15
C HIS A 60 8.01 5.33 -0.34
N TYR A 61 7.05 6.25 -0.51
CA TYR A 61 6.98 7.49 0.27
C TYR A 61 6.82 7.26 1.78
N LEU A 62 6.00 6.30 2.20
CA LEU A 62 5.79 5.99 3.61
C LEU A 62 7.02 5.37 4.27
N LEU A 63 7.79 4.57 3.54
CA LEU A 63 9.01 3.95 4.04
C LEU A 63 10.17 4.95 4.12
N SER A 64 10.30 5.87 3.15
CA SER A 64 11.38 6.87 3.16
C SER A 64 11.26 7.89 4.29
N ARG A 65 10.07 8.09 4.86
CA ARG A 65 9.83 9.00 5.99
C ARG A 65 9.95 8.35 7.38
N GLN A 66 10.20 7.05 7.44
CA GLN A 66 10.37 6.30 8.72
C GLN A 66 11.83 6.16 9.15
N THR A 67 12.77 6.46 8.24
CA THR A 67 14.21 6.65 8.48
C THR A 67 14.51 8.10 8.76
#